data_AF-A0AA40V9F8-F1
#
_entry.id   AF-A0AA40V9F8-F1
#
_cell.length_a   1.000
_cell.length_b   1.000
_cell.length_c   1.000
_cell.angle_alpha   90.00
_cell.angle_beta   90.00
_cell.angle_gamma   90.00
#
_symmetry.space_group_name_H-M   'P 1'
#
loop_
_entity.id
_entity.type
_entity.pdbx_description
1 polymer ?
#
loop_
_entity_poly.entity_id
_entity_poly.type
_entity_poly.pdbx_seq_one_letter_code
_entity_poly.pdbx_strand_id
1 'polypeptide(L)'
;MSGTAKKTDPKLWDKVKKEVTQSSKGGKPGQWSARKAQMATSEYKKEGGGYAGKKTGDNHLKQWTEEEWGTKSGKESGKTGERYLPKKAREKLSDSEYARSTAKKRADSAKGKQHSKQPADVAKKSASARDTGAKSGKTSNKGGHGGATKAELMQRARKQDIPGRSKMTKGELERALAS
;
A
#
# COMPACT_ATOMS: atom_id res chain seq x y z
N MET A 1 12.28 16.30 10.22
CA MET A 1 11.07 16.48 9.40
C MET A 1 11.33 15.89 8.01
N SER A 2 10.64 14.82 7.62
CA SER A 2 10.75 14.20 6.28
C SER A 2 10.22 15.17 5.22
N GLY A 3 11.12 15.80 4.47
CA GLY A 3 10.75 16.74 3.41
C GLY A 3 10.11 15.99 2.23
N THR A 4 8.79 16.14 2.05
CA THR A 4 8.12 15.66 0.83
C THR A 4 8.53 16.57 -0.34
N ALA A 5 8.85 15.99 -1.51
CA ALA A 5 9.18 16.78 -2.69
C ALA A 5 8.03 17.74 -3.05
N LYS A 6 8.35 19.02 -3.18
CA LYS A 6 7.40 20.09 -3.54
C LYS A 6 7.35 20.24 -5.06
N LYS A 7 6.17 20.54 -5.60
CA LYS A 7 6.04 20.86 -7.03
C LYS A 7 6.63 22.24 -7.29
N THR A 8 7.42 22.37 -8.34
CA THR A 8 8.03 23.67 -8.72
C THR A 8 7.00 24.64 -9.28
N ASP A 9 5.95 24.14 -9.93
CA ASP A 9 4.82 24.96 -10.40
C ASP A 9 3.47 24.38 -9.93
N PRO A 10 2.92 24.89 -8.82
CA PRO A 10 1.61 24.47 -8.33
C PRO A 10 0.46 24.83 -9.28
N LYS A 11 0.54 25.96 -9.99
CA LYS A 11 -0.55 26.43 -10.88
C LYS A 11 -0.66 25.54 -12.10
N LEU A 12 0.48 25.20 -12.71
CA LEU A 12 0.54 24.23 -13.80
C LEU A 12 0.01 22.86 -13.36
N TRP A 13 0.40 22.41 -12.17
CA TRP A 13 -0.12 21.15 -11.63
C TRP A 13 -1.64 21.15 -11.49
N ASP A 14 -2.22 22.24 -10.97
CA ASP A 14 -3.67 22.32 -10.77
C ASP A 14 -4.43 22.34 -12.11
N LYS A 15 -3.89 23.02 -13.13
CA LYS A 15 -4.41 22.98 -14.51
C LYS A 15 -4.40 21.55 -15.06
N VAL A 16 -3.23 20.90 -15.10
CA VAL A 16 -3.08 19.52 -15.61
C VAL A 16 -3.98 18.56 -14.83
N LYS A 17 -4.03 18.68 -13.50
CA LYS A 17 -4.89 17.86 -12.66
C LYS A 17 -6.36 18.04 -13.03
N LYS A 18 -6.83 19.27 -13.24
CA LYS A 18 -8.22 19.55 -13.63
C LYS A 18 -8.53 18.92 -14.98
N GLU A 19 -7.69 19.11 -15.99
CA GLU A 19 -7.88 18.56 -17.34
C GLU A 19 -7.92 17.03 -17.34
N VAL A 20 -6.95 16.38 -16.69
CA VAL A 20 -6.90 14.92 -16.59
C VAL A 20 -8.06 14.36 -15.77
N THR A 21 -8.53 15.11 -14.75
CA THR A 21 -9.73 14.71 -13.98
C THR A 21 -10.98 14.71 -14.86
N GLN A 22 -11.15 15.71 -15.73
CA GLN A 22 -12.31 15.79 -16.63
C GLN A 22 -12.23 14.81 -17.82
N SER A 23 -11.04 14.33 -18.17
CA SER A 23 -10.87 13.34 -19.23
C SER A 23 -11.62 12.02 -18.94
N SER A 24 -12.10 11.36 -19.99
CA SER A 24 -12.60 9.98 -19.94
C SER A 24 -11.49 8.93 -19.88
N LYS A 25 -10.21 9.33 -19.99
CA LYS A 25 -9.06 8.43 -19.89
C LYS A 25 -8.77 8.11 -18.42
N GLY A 26 -8.56 6.83 -18.13
CA GLY A 26 -8.16 6.37 -16.79
C GLY A 26 -9.28 6.38 -15.73
N GLY A 27 -10.55 6.46 -16.14
CA GLY A 27 -11.71 6.44 -15.24
C GLY A 27 -12.85 7.30 -15.78
N LYS A 28 -13.97 7.39 -15.06
CA LYS A 28 -15.07 8.26 -15.49
C LYS A 28 -14.64 9.74 -15.49
N PRO A 29 -15.16 10.58 -16.40
CA PRO A 29 -15.01 12.02 -16.33
C PRO A 29 -15.37 12.59 -14.95
N GLY A 30 -14.62 13.58 -14.49
CA GLY A 30 -14.80 14.20 -13.18
C GLY A 30 -14.27 13.40 -11.98
N GLN A 31 -13.82 12.15 -12.19
CA GLN A 31 -13.29 11.30 -11.13
C GLN A 31 -11.76 11.30 -11.09
N TRP A 32 -11.20 11.29 -9.88
CA TRP A 32 -9.76 11.09 -9.67
C TRP A 32 -9.43 9.60 -9.45
N SER A 33 -8.43 9.09 -10.15
CA SER A 33 -7.99 7.69 -10.08
C SER A 33 -6.46 7.58 -10.07
N ALA A 34 -5.93 6.42 -9.71
CA ALA A 34 -4.47 6.17 -9.75
C ALA A 34 -3.90 6.33 -11.17
N ARG A 35 -4.62 5.87 -12.21
CA ARG A 35 -4.19 6.02 -13.61
C ARG A 35 -4.17 7.48 -14.03
N LYS A 36 -5.18 8.25 -13.63
CA LYS A 36 -5.21 9.70 -13.84
C LYS A 36 -4.08 10.42 -13.12
N ALA A 37 -3.73 10.00 -11.90
CA ALA A 37 -2.56 10.54 -11.21
C ALA A 37 -1.24 10.29 -11.96
N GLN A 38 -1.07 9.09 -12.54
CA GLN A 38 0.10 8.78 -13.39
C GLN A 38 0.14 9.68 -14.63
N MET A 39 -0.98 9.83 -15.33
CA MET A 39 -1.07 10.68 -16.53
C MET A 39 -0.82 12.15 -16.18
N ALA A 40 -1.45 12.67 -15.13
CA ALA A 40 -1.23 14.03 -14.68
C ALA A 40 0.24 14.29 -14.31
N THR A 41 0.93 13.30 -13.73
CA THR A 41 2.37 13.40 -13.45
C THR A 41 3.19 13.43 -14.74
N SER A 42 2.82 12.64 -15.74
CA SER A 42 3.47 12.63 -17.06
C SER A 42 3.30 13.97 -17.76
N GLU A 43 2.07 14.49 -17.84
CA GLU A 43 1.80 15.74 -18.54
C GLU A 43 2.33 16.96 -17.79
N TYR A 44 2.27 16.96 -16.46
CA TYR A 44 2.92 17.99 -15.65
C TYR A 44 4.42 18.10 -15.99
N LYS A 45 5.12 16.97 -16.12
CA LYS A 45 6.54 16.97 -16.52
C LYS A 45 6.75 17.41 -17.96
N LYS A 46 5.86 17.00 -18.87
CA LYS A 46 5.91 17.38 -20.29
C LYS A 46 5.73 18.89 -20.49
N GLU A 47 4.87 19.52 -19.69
CA GLU A 47 4.64 20.98 -19.70
C GLU A 47 5.70 21.76 -18.90
N GLY A 48 6.82 21.13 -18.50
CA GLY A 48 7.93 21.79 -17.83
C GLY A 48 7.85 21.78 -16.29
N GLY A 49 6.85 21.11 -15.73
CA GLY A 49 6.68 20.94 -14.29
C GLY A 49 7.73 20.02 -13.65
N GLY A 50 8.33 20.50 -12.57
CA GLY A 50 9.36 19.79 -11.81
C GLY A 50 8.98 19.51 -10.36
N TYR A 51 9.87 18.82 -9.66
CA TYR A 51 9.78 18.56 -8.22
C TYR A 51 11.09 18.97 -7.55
N ALA A 52 10.98 19.77 -6.48
CA ALA A 52 12.11 20.22 -5.67
C ALA A 52 12.10 19.53 -4.30
N GLY A 53 13.28 19.13 -3.84
CA GLY A 53 13.49 18.52 -2.52
C GLY A 53 13.88 17.05 -2.57
N LYS A 54 14.35 16.54 -1.42
CA LYS A 54 14.88 15.19 -1.27
C LYS A 54 13.74 14.16 -1.32
N LYS A 55 13.86 13.14 -2.17
CA LYS A 55 12.98 11.96 -2.09
C LYS A 55 13.27 11.25 -0.77
N THR A 56 12.25 11.04 0.05
CA THR A 56 12.40 10.23 1.26
C THR A 56 12.37 8.75 0.89
N GLY A 57 13.14 7.94 1.60
CA GLY A 57 13.15 6.48 1.43
C GLY A 57 11.98 5.78 2.14
N ASP A 58 10.98 6.55 2.61
CA ASP A 58 9.90 6.04 3.44
C ASP A 58 9.10 4.97 2.69
N ASN A 59 9.14 3.76 3.24
CA ASN A 59 8.97 2.50 2.52
C ASN A 59 7.53 1.96 2.54
N HIS A 60 6.52 2.79 2.78
CA HIS A 60 5.14 2.30 2.89
C HIS A 60 4.64 1.66 1.58
N LEU A 61 5.12 2.13 0.42
CA LEU A 61 4.80 1.53 -0.87
C LEU A 61 5.41 0.14 -1.04
N LYS A 62 6.60 -0.11 -0.50
CA LYS A 62 7.20 -1.45 -0.61
C LYS A 62 6.51 -2.42 0.36
N GLN A 63 6.15 -2.01 1.56
CA GLN A 63 5.24 -2.81 2.41
C GLN A 63 3.94 -3.13 1.65
N TRP A 64 3.34 -2.13 1.02
CA TRP A 64 2.10 -2.30 0.26
C TRP A 64 2.24 -3.28 -0.92
N THR A 65 3.37 -3.27 -1.62
CA THR A 65 3.69 -4.20 -2.72
C THR A 65 4.02 -5.61 -2.23
N GLU A 66 4.59 -5.76 -1.04
CA GLU A 66 4.89 -7.07 -0.43
C GLU A 66 3.65 -7.76 0.15
N GLU A 67 2.55 -7.03 0.34
CA GLU A 67 1.29 -7.61 0.79
C GLU A 67 0.64 -8.45 -0.32
N GLU A 68 0.19 -9.66 0.03
CA GLU A 68 -0.59 -10.50 -0.88
C GLU A 68 -2.04 -10.00 -0.94
N TRP A 69 -2.39 -9.22 -1.97
CA TRP A 69 -3.73 -8.65 -2.12
C TRP A 69 -4.68 -9.59 -2.90
N GLY A 70 -5.91 -9.75 -2.41
CA GLY A 70 -6.90 -10.60 -3.08
C GLY A 70 -8.30 -10.54 -2.49
N THR A 71 -9.19 -11.38 -3.01
CA THR A 71 -10.54 -11.64 -2.49
C THR A 71 -10.60 -13.00 -1.82
N LYS A 72 -11.61 -13.25 -0.98
CA LYS A 72 -11.76 -14.55 -0.30
C LYS A 72 -11.90 -15.71 -1.31
N SER A 73 -12.65 -15.52 -2.39
CA SER A 73 -12.83 -16.52 -3.44
C SER A 73 -11.67 -16.63 -4.44
N GLY A 74 -10.72 -15.70 -4.44
CA GLY A 74 -9.68 -15.58 -5.48
C GLY A 74 -10.18 -14.98 -6.80
N LYS A 75 -11.49 -14.75 -6.97
CA LYS A 75 -12.07 -14.12 -8.16
C LYS A 75 -11.92 -12.60 -8.13
N GLU A 76 -12.01 -11.98 -9.31
CA GLU A 76 -11.87 -10.54 -9.45
C GLU A 76 -12.93 -9.77 -8.65
N SER A 77 -12.48 -8.88 -7.78
CA SER A 77 -13.33 -8.03 -6.92
C SER A 77 -14.32 -7.15 -7.71
N GLY A 78 -13.96 -6.79 -8.95
CA GLY A 78 -14.83 -6.04 -9.86
C GLY A 78 -16.04 -6.86 -10.33
N LYS A 79 -15.87 -8.17 -10.53
CA LYS A 79 -16.93 -9.09 -10.97
C LYS A 79 -17.79 -9.55 -9.80
N THR A 80 -17.16 -9.97 -8.70
CA THR A 80 -17.90 -10.56 -7.56
C THR A 80 -18.42 -9.53 -6.56
N GLY A 81 -17.92 -8.30 -6.62
CA GLY A 81 -18.19 -7.27 -5.62
C GLY A 81 -17.50 -7.54 -4.27
N GLU A 82 -16.72 -8.62 -4.14
CA GLU A 82 -16.01 -8.97 -2.91
C GLU A 82 -15.01 -7.90 -2.48
N ARG A 83 -14.70 -7.86 -1.18
CA ARG A 83 -13.67 -6.95 -0.67
C ARG A 83 -12.28 -7.39 -1.13
N TYR A 84 -11.56 -6.48 -1.79
CA TYR A 84 -10.14 -6.64 -2.09
C TYR A 84 -9.32 -6.17 -0.90
N LEU A 85 -8.60 -7.10 -0.25
CA LEU A 85 -7.88 -6.87 1.00
C LEU A 85 -6.55 -7.65 1.01
N PRO A 86 -5.58 -7.23 1.82
CA PRO A 86 -4.38 -8.03 2.08
C PRO A 86 -4.75 -9.35 2.75
N LYS A 87 -4.01 -10.40 2.42
CA LYS A 87 -4.21 -11.75 2.96
C LYS A 87 -4.23 -11.78 4.49
N LYS A 88 -3.25 -11.15 5.14
CA LYS A 88 -3.21 -11.01 6.62
C LYS A 88 -4.48 -10.39 7.20
N ALA A 89 -5.05 -9.39 6.53
CA ALA A 89 -6.29 -8.77 6.97
C ALA A 89 -7.47 -9.72 6.78
N ARG A 90 -7.54 -10.43 5.65
CA ARG A 90 -8.59 -11.42 5.37
C ARG A 90 -8.59 -12.55 6.39
N GLU A 91 -7.43 -13.07 6.75
CA GLU A 91 -7.29 -14.16 7.74
C GLU A 91 -7.67 -13.74 9.16
N LYS A 92 -7.51 -12.47 9.52
CA LYS A 92 -7.96 -11.94 10.82
C LYS A 92 -9.46 -11.69 10.89
N LEU A 93 -10.15 -11.55 9.76
CA LEU A 93 -11.60 -11.34 9.74
C LEU A 93 -12.33 -12.68 9.85
N SER A 94 -13.39 -12.69 10.65
CA SER A 94 -14.38 -13.77 10.60
C SER A 94 -15.17 -13.71 9.29
N ASP A 95 -15.80 -14.83 8.96
CA ASP A 95 -16.62 -14.97 7.76
C ASP A 95 -17.78 -13.97 7.72
N SER A 96 -18.42 -13.74 8.86
CA SER A 96 -19.50 -12.75 8.99
C SER A 96 -19.01 -11.32 8.81
N GLU A 97 -17.84 -10.96 9.35
CA GLU A 97 -17.23 -9.65 9.18
C GLU A 97 -16.86 -9.38 7.70
N TYR A 98 -16.25 -10.36 7.04
CA TYR A 98 -15.91 -10.26 5.62
C TYR A 98 -17.17 -10.16 4.75
N ALA A 99 -18.19 -10.97 5.03
CA ALA A 99 -19.46 -10.95 4.32
C ALA A 99 -20.18 -9.60 4.46
N ARG A 100 -20.30 -9.06 5.68
CA ARG A 100 -20.90 -7.75 5.94
C ARG A 100 -20.15 -6.61 5.23
N SER A 101 -18.82 -6.65 5.25
CA SER A 101 -17.97 -5.66 4.58
C SER A 101 -18.08 -5.72 3.05
N THR A 102 -18.24 -6.94 2.51
CA THR A 102 -18.50 -7.19 1.09
C THR A 102 -19.91 -6.75 0.68
N ALA A 103 -20.93 -7.07 1.47
CA ALA A 103 -22.32 -6.64 1.24
C ALA A 103 -22.41 -5.11 1.17
N LYS A 104 -21.72 -4.41 2.08
CA LYS A 104 -21.62 -2.95 2.04
C LYS A 104 -20.95 -2.44 0.76
N LYS A 105 -19.86 -3.08 0.31
CA LYS A 105 -19.21 -2.73 -0.96
C LYS A 105 -20.18 -2.90 -2.14
N ARG A 106 -20.89 -4.03 -2.22
CA ARG A 106 -21.89 -4.30 -3.27
C ARG A 106 -22.99 -3.24 -3.27
N ALA A 107 -23.54 -2.91 -2.11
CA ALA A 107 -24.58 -1.89 -1.98
C ALA A 107 -24.11 -0.49 -2.42
N ASP A 108 -22.89 -0.09 -2.04
CA ASP A 108 -22.32 1.20 -2.45
C ASP A 108 -22.00 1.21 -3.96
N SER A 109 -21.49 0.10 -4.52
CA SER A 109 -21.24 -0.05 -5.96
C SER A 109 -22.53 -0.01 -6.78
N ALA A 110 -23.61 -0.65 -6.32
CA ALA A 110 -24.93 -0.57 -6.96
C ALA A 110 -25.46 0.87 -7.00
N LYS A 111 -25.12 1.69 -6.00
CA LYS A 111 -25.41 3.13 -5.97
C LYS A 111 -24.47 3.98 -6.83
N GLY A 112 -23.64 3.36 -7.66
CA GLY A 112 -22.70 4.05 -8.55
C GLY A 112 -21.50 4.70 -7.85
N LYS A 113 -21.26 4.41 -6.56
CA LYS A 113 -20.14 5.01 -5.82
C LYS A 113 -18.81 4.39 -6.26
N GLN A 114 -17.84 5.25 -6.58
CA GLN A 114 -16.48 4.84 -6.91
C GLN A 114 -15.78 4.13 -5.73
N HIS A 115 -16.09 4.57 -4.49
CA HIS A 115 -15.47 4.06 -3.28
C HIS A 115 -16.53 3.69 -2.25
N SER A 116 -16.30 2.58 -1.55
CA SER A 116 -17.11 2.14 -0.41
C SER A 116 -16.26 2.17 0.85
N LYS A 117 -16.74 2.80 1.92
CA LYS A 117 -16.07 2.74 3.23
C LYS A 117 -16.35 1.38 3.89
N GLN A 118 -15.33 0.75 4.46
CA GLN A 118 -15.52 -0.44 5.30
C GLN A 118 -16.30 -0.07 6.57
N PRO A 119 -17.12 -0.99 7.14
CA PRO A 119 -17.63 -0.83 8.49
C PRO A 119 -16.49 -0.54 9.47
N ALA A 120 -16.71 0.38 10.42
CA ALA A 120 -15.62 0.98 11.21
C ALA A 120 -14.84 -0.05 12.05
N ASP A 121 -15.55 -1.02 12.63
CA ASP A 121 -14.98 -2.14 13.37
C ASP A 121 -14.14 -3.06 12.47
N VAL A 122 -14.66 -3.43 11.29
CA VAL A 122 -13.92 -4.23 10.29
C VAL A 122 -12.70 -3.48 9.77
N ALA A 123 -12.81 -2.17 9.57
CA ALA A 123 -11.72 -1.31 9.13
C ALA A 123 -10.60 -1.27 10.18
N LYS A 124 -10.96 -1.10 11.46
CA LYS A 124 -10.01 -1.12 12.59
C LYS A 124 -9.28 -2.45 12.67
N LYS A 125 -10.01 -3.56 12.61
CA LYS A 125 -9.43 -4.92 12.65
C LYS A 125 -8.52 -5.21 11.46
N SER A 126 -8.93 -4.81 10.25
CA SER A 126 -8.13 -4.93 9.03
C SER A 126 -6.87 -4.06 9.09
N ALA A 127 -6.95 -2.85 9.66
CA ALA A 127 -5.81 -1.97 9.84
C ALA A 127 -4.78 -2.58 10.79
N SER A 128 -5.21 -3.08 11.95
CA SER A 128 -4.35 -3.76 12.93
C SER A 128 -3.71 -5.05 12.39
N ALA A 129 -4.19 -5.60 11.26
CA ALA A 129 -3.53 -6.72 10.59
C ALA A 129 -2.30 -6.28 9.77
N ARG A 130 -2.30 -5.05 9.26
CA ARG A 130 -1.23 -4.48 8.42
C ARG A 130 -0.12 -3.82 9.23
N ASP A 131 -0.37 -3.43 10.47
CA ASP A 131 0.61 -2.80 11.36
C ASP A 131 1.76 -3.73 11.82
N THR A 132 1.88 -4.93 11.22
CA THR A 132 2.95 -5.89 11.52
C THR A 132 4.29 -5.59 10.84
N GLY A 133 4.39 -4.51 10.05
CA GLY A 133 5.60 -4.15 9.29
C GLY A 133 6.22 -2.79 9.58
N ALA A 134 5.57 -1.92 10.36
CA ALA A 134 6.09 -0.58 10.64
C ALA A 134 5.54 -0.05 11.97
N LYS A 135 6.23 -0.35 13.09
CA LYS A 135 6.31 0.63 14.19
C LYS A 135 7.17 1.80 13.70
N SER A 136 6.63 2.61 12.79
CA SER A 136 7.14 3.95 12.56
C SER A 136 6.57 4.83 13.68
N GLY A 137 7.43 5.31 14.57
CA GLY A 137 7.11 6.45 15.42
C GLY A 137 6.56 6.15 16.82
N LYS A 138 7.23 5.31 17.61
CA LYS A 138 7.45 5.67 19.01
C LYS A 138 8.94 5.50 19.30
N THR A 139 9.66 6.60 19.16
CA THR A 139 11.05 6.74 19.57
C THR A 139 11.15 6.51 21.06
N SER A 140 11.33 5.26 21.49
CA SER A 140 12.03 4.97 22.73
C SER A 140 13.50 4.80 22.36
N ASN A 141 14.24 5.89 22.49
CA ASN A 141 15.69 5.85 22.57
C ASN A 141 16.07 4.95 23.76
N LYS A 142 16.47 3.71 23.48
CA LYS A 142 17.20 2.89 24.45
C LYS A 142 17.92 1.75 23.76
N GLY A 143 19.26 1.82 23.78
CA GLY A 143 20.14 0.65 23.82
C GLY A 143 20.45 0.03 22.46
N GLY A 144 21.70 0.18 22.03
CA GLY A 144 22.23 -0.35 20.77
C GLY A 144 22.21 -1.88 20.63
N HIS A 145 22.75 -2.34 19.49
CA HIS A 145 23.75 -3.39 19.33
C HIS A 145 24.02 -3.50 17.80
N GLY A 146 25.27 -3.31 17.39
CA GLY A 146 25.69 -3.27 15.98
C GLY A 146 25.59 -4.64 15.31
N GLY A 147 24.47 -4.92 14.65
CA GLY A 147 24.26 -6.15 13.88
C GLY A 147 23.51 -5.89 12.57
N ALA A 148 23.71 -6.78 11.59
CA ALA A 148 23.12 -6.69 10.25
C ALA A 148 21.59 -6.58 10.30
N THR A 149 21.02 -5.82 9.37
CA THR A 149 19.57 -5.62 9.25
C THR A 149 18.87 -6.89 8.74
N LYS A 150 17.56 -7.05 9.02
CA LYS A 150 16.79 -8.21 8.52
C LYS A 150 16.86 -8.34 6.99
N ALA A 151 16.91 -7.22 6.28
CA ALA A 151 17.02 -7.21 4.82
C ALA A 151 18.37 -7.78 4.33
N GLU A 152 19.47 -7.41 5.00
CA GLU A 152 20.80 -7.95 4.70
C GLU A 152 20.89 -9.44 5.00
N LEU A 153 20.31 -9.88 6.13
CA LEU A 153 20.22 -11.29 6.51
C LEU A 153 19.37 -12.08 5.50
N MET A 154 18.25 -11.53 5.02
CA MET A 154 17.43 -12.15 3.97
C MET A 154 18.19 -12.31 2.65
N GLN A 155 19.03 -11.33 2.28
CA GLN A 155 19.86 -11.42 1.08
C GLN A 155 20.95 -12.48 1.23
N ARG A 156 21.62 -12.56 2.38
CA ARG A 156 22.60 -13.61 2.67
C ARG A 156 21.95 -14.99 2.68
N ALA A 157 20.79 -15.13 3.33
CA ALA A 157 20.05 -16.39 3.39
C ALA A 157 19.56 -16.84 2.00
N ARG A 158 19.30 -15.89 1.10
CA ARG A 158 18.99 -16.20 -0.31
C ARG A 158 20.22 -16.71 -1.07
N LYS A 159 21.42 -16.17 -0.81
CA LYS A 159 22.66 -16.62 -1.46
C LYS A 159 23.09 -18.01 -1.01
N GLN A 160 22.70 -18.42 0.20
CA GLN A 160 22.96 -19.76 0.75
C GLN A 160 21.76 -20.70 0.59
N ASP A 161 20.77 -20.31 -0.21
CA ASP A 161 19.56 -21.11 -0.49
C ASP A 161 18.84 -21.68 0.74
N ILE A 162 18.86 -20.93 1.85
CA ILE A 162 18.23 -21.35 3.11
C ILE A 162 16.71 -21.54 2.88
N PRO A 163 16.18 -22.76 3.07
CA PRO A 163 14.77 -23.05 2.89
C PRO A 163 13.94 -22.36 3.97
N GLY A 164 12.76 -21.86 3.62
CA GLY A 164 11.87 -21.20 4.58
C GLY A 164 12.32 -19.80 5.06
N ARG A 165 13.44 -19.25 4.54
CA ARG A 165 13.97 -17.92 4.89
C ARG A 165 12.93 -16.78 4.92
N SER A 166 11.94 -16.82 4.02
CA SER A 166 10.87 -15.81 3.95
C SER A 166 9.92 -15.82 5.15
N LYS A 167 9.86 -16.94 5.89
CA LYS A 167 9.06 -17.09 7.12
C LYS A 167 9.87 -16.77 8.38
N MET A 168 11.19 -16.63 8.28
CA MET A 168 12.08 -16.42 9.42
C MET A 168 12.07 -14.97 9.93
N THR A 169 12.14 -14.83 11.24
CA THR A 169 12.41 -13.59 11.98
C THR A 169 13.89 -13.21 11.86
N LYS A 170 14.27 -12.00 12.28
CA LYS A 170 15.67 -11.53 12.22
C LYS A 170 16.62 -12.49 12.96
N GLY A 171 16.25 -12.90 14.18
CA GLY A 171 17.06 -13.82 14.98
C GLY A 171 17.06 -15.25 14.45
N GLU A 172 16.03 -15.69 13.74
CA GLU A 172 16.04 -16.98 13.04
C GLU A 172 16.96 -16.95 11.82
N LEU A 173 16.98 -15.84 11.07
CA LEU A 173 17.92 -15.66 9.96
C LEU A 173 19.38 -15.56 10.45
N GLU A 174 19.63 -14.87 11.57
CA GLU A 174 20.97 -14.81 12.19
C GLU A 174 21.45 -16.20 12.58
N ARG A 175 20.59 -17.00 13.22
CA ARG A 175 20.92 -18.39 13.60
C ARG A 175 21.11 -19.30 12.39
N ALA A 176 20.24 -19.19 11.38
CA ALA A 176 20.32 -20.00 10.17
C ALA A 176 21.55 -19.67 9.30
N LEU A 177 22.07 -18.44 9.38
CA LEU A 177 23.30 -18.01 8.69
C LEU A 177 24.59 -18.29 9.46
N ALA A 178 24.48 -18.58 10.76
CA ALA A 178 25.60 -18.95 11.62
C ALA A 178 25.79 -20.48 11.72
N SER A 179 24.92 -21.25 11.06
CA SER A 179 24.99 -22.71 10.91
C SER A 179 25.63 -23.08 9.59
#